data_AF-A0A7C8CQ21-F1
#
_entry.id   AF-A0A7C8CQ21-F1
#
_cell.length_a   1.000
_cell.length_b   1.000
_cell.length_c   1.000
_cell.angle_alpha   90.00
_cell.angle_beta   90.00
_cell.angle_gamma   90.00
#
_symmetry.space_group_name_H-M   'P 1'
#
loop_
_entity.id
_entity.type
_entity.pdbx_description
1 polymer ?
#
loop_
_entity_poly.entity_id
_entity_poly.type
_entity_poly.pdbx_seq_one_letter_code
_entity_poly.pdbx_strand_id
1 'polypeptide(L)' 'MRFYEYEAKALFRRHGMPLGPGEVVESAAAARSAFERLSGPAVLKSQVLSGGRMKAGA' A
#
# COMPACT_ATOMS: atom_id res chain seq x y z
N MET A 1 -11.76 8.89 14.07
CA MET A 1 -10.69 7.90 13.84
C MET A 1 -10.27 7.95 12.38
N ARG A 2 -8.98 7.83 12.07
CA ARG A 2 -8.46 7.83 10.69
C ARG A 2 -7.80 6.48 10.41
N PHE A 3 -7.90 6.00 9.17
CA PHE A 3 -7.25 4.78 8.72
C PHE A 3 -6.05 5.11 7.83
N TYR A 4 -5.02 4.27 7.88
CA TYR A 4 -4.03 4.19 6.82
C TYR A 4 -4.66 3.60 5.54
N GLU A 5 -4.00 3.81 4.39
CA GLU A 5 -4.51 3.31 3.11
C GLU A 5 -4.66 1.78 3.13
N TYR A 6 -3.72 1.05 3.73
CA TYR A 6 -3.79 -0.41 3.81
C TYR A 6 -4.94 -0.93 4.69
N GLU A 7 -5.25 -0.24 5.79
CA GLU A 7 -6.36 -0.62 6.69
C GLU A 7 -7.70 -0.42 6.01
N ALA A 8 -7.88 0.72 5.33
CA ALA A 8 -9.07 0.98 4.52
C ALA A 8 -9.22 -0.06 3.41
N LYS A 9 -8.13 -0.43 2.72
CA LYS A 9 -8.14 -1.50 1.71
C LYS A 9 -8.51 -2.86 2.32
N ALA A 10 -8.02 -3.18 3.51
CA ALA A 10 -8.38 -4.42 4.20
C ALA A 10 -9.89 -4.46 4.51
N LEU A 11 -10.46 -3.34 4.99
CA LEU A 11 -11.90 -3.21 5.20
C LEU A 11 -12.68 -3.38 3.89
N PHE A 12 -12.31 -2.66 2.83
CA PHE A 12 -13.00 -2.76 1.55
C PHE A 12 -12.94 -4.15 0.92
N ARG A 13 -11.82 -4.85 1.07
CA ARG A 13 -11.68 -6.25 0.63
C ARG A 13 -12.67 -7.17 1.34
N ARG A 14 -12.87 -6.99 2.66
CA ARG A 14 -13.88 -7.76 3.42
C ARG A 14 -15.31 -7.54 2.90
N HIS A 15 -15.56 -6.42 2.23
CA HIS A 15 -16.85 -6.09 1.62
C HIS A 15 -16.90 -6.38 0.11
N GLY A 16 -15.94 -7.13 -0.44
CA GLY A 16 -15.96 -7.56 -1.84
C GLY A 16 -15.59 -6.48 -2.85
N MET A 17 -15.02 -5.35 -2.42
CA MET A 17 -14.58 -4.31 -3.35
C MET A 17 -13.35 -4.79 -4.15
N PRO A 18 -13.35 -4.67 -5.50
CA PRO A 18 -12.20 -5.05 -6.30
C PRO A 18 -11.04 -4.09 -6.02
N LEU A 19 -9.94 -4.66 -5.53
CA LEU A 19 -8.72 -3.94 -5.20
C LEU A 19 -7.54 -4.59 -5.91
N GLY A 20 -6.61 -3.78 -6.39
CA GLY A 20 -5.35 -4.28 -6.92
C GLY A 20 -4.53 -5.05 -5.86
N PRO A 21 -3.65 -5.96 -6.29
CA PRO A 21 -2.74 -6.66 -5.40
C PRO A 21 -1.78 -5.67 -4.73
N GLY A 22 -1.40 -5.97 -3.49
CA GLY A 22 -0.50 -5.13 -2.72
C GLY A 22 -0.29 -5.67 -1.31
N GLU A 23 0.84 -5.31 -0.72
CA GLU A 23 1.31 -5.81 0.56
C GLU A 23 1.86 -4.66 1.41
N VAL A 24 1.71 -4.74 2.72
CA VAL A 24 2.35 -3.81 3.67
C VAL A 24 3.71 -4.39 4.04
N VAL A 25 4.74 -3.55 3.99
CA VAL A 25 6.13 -3.94 4.26
C VAL A 25 6.73 -2.96 5.27
N GLU A 26 7.54 -3.49 6.18
CA GLU A 26 8.16 -2.72 7.27
C GLU A 26 9.68 -2.57 7.10
N SER A 27 10.24 -3.10 6.02
CA SER A 27 11.67 -2.99 5.70
C SER A 27 11.92 -2.90 4.21
N ALA A 28 13.08 -2.36 3.84
CA ALA A 28 13.51 -2.29 2.44
C ALA A 28 13.67 -3.70 1.81
N ALA A 29 14.15 -4.67 2.59
CA ALA A 29 14.26 -6.06 2.14
C ALA A 29 12.87 -6.65 1.83
N ALA A 30 11.90 -6.45 2.72
CA ALA A 30 10.52 -6.90 2.50
C ALA A 30 9.89 -6.21 1.29
N ALA A 31 10.13 -4.90 1.10
CA ALA A 31 9.66 -4.15 -0.06
C ALA A 31 10.18 -4.73 -1.38
N ARG A 32 11.47 -5.10 -1.43
CA ARG A 32 12.07 -5.74 -2.60
C ARG A 32 11.43 -7.10 -2.88
N SER A 33 11.29 -7.96 -1.88
CA SER A 33 10.66 -9.27 -2.07
C SER A 33 9.19 -9.16 -2.49
N ALA A 34 8.45 -8.17 -1.97
CA ALA A 34 7.07 -7.90 -2.39
C ALA A 34 7.00 -7.43 -3.85
N PHE A 35 7.93 -6.57 -4.28
CA PHE A 35 8.02 -6.13 -5.68
C PHE A 35 8.22 -7.31 -6.64
N GLU A 36 9.14 -8.24 -6.31
CA GLU A 36 9.40 -9.44 -7.10
C GLU A 36 8.15 -10.33 -7.22
N ARG A 37 7.37 -10.49 -6.13
CA ARG A 37 6.11 -11.26 -6.14
C ARG A 37 5.01 -10.63 -6.98
N LEU A 38 4.92 -9.29 -7.03
CA LEU A 38 3.87 -8.58 -7.77
C LEU A 38 4.05 -8.67 -9.29
N SER A 39 5.26 -9.04 -9.77
CA SER A 39 5.54 -9.38 -11.17
C SER A 39 5.00 -8.35 -12.18
N GLY A 40 5.38 -7.09 -12.00
CA GLY A 40 5.01 -5.97 -12.86
C GLY A 40 5.39 -4.62 -12.24
N PRO A 41 5.14 -3.50 -12.92
CA PRO A 41 5.31 -2.18 -12.34
C PRO A 41 4.50 -2.05 -11.05
N ALA A 42 5.12 -1.51 -10.00
CA ALA A 42 4.47 -1.33 -8.70
C ALA A 42 4.65 0.10 -8.21
N VAL A 43 3.77 0.49 -7.29
CA VAL A 43 3.85 1.80 -6.61
C VAL A 43 4.20 1.56 -5.15
N LEU A 44 5.35 2.07 -4.73
CA LEU A 44 5.71 2.16 -3.32
C LEU A 44 5.01 3.39 -2.73
N LYS A 45 4.27 3.21 -1.62
CA LYS A 45 3.51 4.31 -1.00
C LYS A 45 3.75 4.35 0.50
N SER A 46 4.19 5.50 0.99
CA SER A 46 4.26 5.74 2.43
C SER A 46 2.88 5.61 3.08
N GLN A 47 2.81 4.80 4.15
CA GLN A 47 1.61 4.65 4.97
C GLN A 47 1.61 5.74 6.05
N VAL A 48 1.05 6.90 5.71
CA VAL A 48 0.85 8.03 6.62
C VAL A 48 -0.61 8.43 6.62
N LEU A 49 -1.07 9.06 7.71
CA LEU A 49 -2.45 9.53 7.80
C LEU A 49 -2.67 10.79 6.94
N SER A 50 -1.64 11.59 6.70
CA SER A 50 -1.70 12.82 5.90
C SER A 50 -1.84 12.57 4.40
N GLY A 51 -2.58 13.45 3.72
CA GLY A 51 -2.62 13.52 2.25
C GLY A 51 -1.38 14.19 1.67
N GLY A 52 -1.31 14.29 0.34
CA GLY A 52 -0.25 15.05 -0.35
C GLY A 52 1.08 14.31 -0.52
N ARG A 53 1.13 13.00 -0.24
CA ARG A 53 2.34 12.14 -0.34
C ARG A 53 3.14 12.36 -1.62
N MET A 54 2.47 12.31 -2.78
CA MET A 54 3.10 12.51 -4.09
C MET A 54 3.82 13.86 -4.22
N LYS A 55 3.24 14.95 -3.67
CA LYS A 55 3.86 16.28 -3.70
C LYS A 55 5.04 16.39 -2.74
N ALA A 56 5.06 15.55 -1.70
CA ALA A 56 6.15 15.46 -0.74
C ALA A 56 7.29 14.52 -1.19
N GLY A 57 7.18 13.91 -2.38
CA GLY A 57 8.17 12.98 -2.91
C GLY A 57 8.02 11.54 -2.43
N ALA A 58 6.82 11.16 -1.96
CA ALA A 58 6.50 9.85 -1.39
C ALA A 58 5.28 9.17 -2.00
#